data_AF-A0A529Y5X6-F1
#
_entry.id   AF-A0A529Y5X6-F1
#
_cell.length_a   1.000
_cell.length_b   1.000
_cell.length_c   1.000
_cell.angle_alpha   90.00
_cell.angle_beta   90.00
_cell.angle_gamma   90.00
#
_symmetry.space_group_name_H-M   'P 1'
#
loop_
_entity.id
_entity.type
_entity.pdbx_description
1 polymer ?
#
loop_
_entity_poly.entity_id
_entity_poly.type
_entity_poly.pdbx_seq_one_letter_code
_entity_poly.pdbx_strand_id
1 'polypeptide(L)'
;FGDGSFTGKGLYHVDAFEAALKNRIDENTILSHDLLEGALSRAALVTDVELVEDYPTRYSVDASRHHRWARGDWQLLGYIFDPRGVPALSRWKMVDNLRRSVTPIFWVLACVAGWTLLPFTQAAQWQALMILSLFMAPTFDIVNGILPKSGDQTPRGHFSALARDTVFGTALVALKVLLMAHLAWMMGDAIIRTIYRLFVSRQNLLEWRTASQAAKGGNDLGAYYGMMYGAVIIGVVGLAIPVLADSTGAFVAFFFAIFWI
;
A
#
# COMPACT_ATOMS: atom_id res chain seq x y z
N PHE A 1 -2.01 -23.72 5.16
CA PHE A 1 -0.97 -24.23 4.24
C PHE A 1 0.29 -24.74 4.94
N GLY A 2 0.40 -24.69 6.28
CA GLY A 2 1.63 -25.13 6.97
C GLY A 2 2.89 -24.35 6.56
N ASP A 3 2.72 -23.13 6.04
CA ASP A 3 3.78 -22.29 5.49
C ASP A 3 3.67 -20.89 6.09
N GLY A 4 4.80 -20.33 6.49
CA GLY A 4 4.93 -19.01 7.08
C GLY A 4 5.04 -17.90 6.04
N SER A 5 5.31 -16.69 6.51
CA SER A 5 5.68 -15.58 5.65
C SER A 5 6.90 -14.90 6.24
N PHE A 6 7.99 -14.88 5.50
CA PHE A 6 9.17 -14.14 5.92
C PHE A 6 9.01 -12.66 5.58
N THR A 7 9.35 -11.80 6.53
CA THR A 7 9.20 -10.34 6.43
C THR A 7 10.54 -9.61 6.56
N GLY A 8 11.64 -10.32 6.24
CA GLY A 8 13.01 -9.77 6.27
C GLY A 8 13.62 -9.75 7.66
N LYS A 9 12.90 -10.24 8.68
CA LYS A 9 13.30 -10.19 10.09
C LYS A 9 12.88 -11.48 10.77
N GLY A 10 13.82 -12.12 11.43
CA GLY A 10 13.57 -13.38 12.13
C GLY A 10 14.85 -14.13 12.43
N LEU A 11 14.68 -15.41 12.80
CA LEU A 11 15.76 -16.35 13.01
C LEU A 11 15.97 -17.15 11.72
N TYR A 12 17.23 -17.38 11.35
CA TYR A 12 17.58 -18.15 10.16
C TYR A 12 18.60 -19.22 10.53
N HIS A 13 18.41 -20.43 9.99
CA HIS A 13 19.48 -21.41 9.96
C HIS A 13 20.41 -21.06 8.80
N VAL A 14 21.58 -20.49 9.11
CA VAL A 14 22.49 -19.88 8.12
C VAL A 14 22.80 -20.83 6.97
N ASP A 15 23.24 -22.06 7.26
CA ASP A 15 23.62 -23.01 6.21
C ASP A 15 22.45 -23.41 5.30
N ALA A 16 21.26 -23.61 5.86
CA ALA A 16 20.08 -23.98 5.09
C ALA A 16 19.59 -22.81 4.23
N PHE A 17 19.66 -21.59 4.76
CA PHE A 17 19.32 -20.37 4.04
C PHE A 17 20.27 -20.12 2.88
N GLU A 18 21.58 -20.22 3.11
CA GLU A 18 22.61 -20.09 2.07
C GLU A 18 22.43 -21.17 0.98
N ALA A 19 22.25 -22.43 1.39
CA ALA A 19 22.04 -23.53 0.46
C ALA A 19 20.77 -23.37 -0.40
N ALA A 20 19.69 -22.85 0.20
CA ALA A 20 18.42 -22.65 -0.50
C ALA A 20 18.46 -21.48 -1.51
N LEU A 21 19.25 -20.43 -1.23
CA LEU A 21 19.30 -19.22 -2.05
C LEU A 21 20.45 -19.17 -3.04
N LYS A 22 21.45 -20.06 -2.90
CA LYS A 22 22.64 -20.09 -3.75
C LYS A 22 22.26 -20.11 -5.24
N ASN A 23 22.71 -19.07 -5.96
CA ASN A 23 22.47 -18.86 -7.39
C ASN A 23 20.98 -18.82 -7.80
N ARG A 24 20.07 -18.48 -6.88
CA ARG A 24 18.62 -18.36 -7.16
C ARG A 24 18.18 -16.94 -7.45
N ILE A 25 18.92 -15.96 -6.94
CA ILE A 25 18.64 -14.53 -7.10
C ILE A 25 19.85 -13.88 -7.76
N ASP A 26 19.61 -13.24 -8.90
CA ASP A 26 20.65 -12.52 -9.62
C ASP A 26 21.13 -11.31 -8.79
N GLU A 27 22.44 -11.09 -8.73
CA GLU A 27 23.01 -10.00 -7.95
C GLU A 27 22.50 -8.63 -8.41
N ASN A 28 22.23 -7.75 -7.45
CA ASN A 28 21.81 -6.37 -7.68
C ASN A 28 20.50 -6.18 -8.47
N THR A 29 19.61 -7.17 -8.45
CA THR A 29 18.35 -7.13 -9.22
C THR A 29 17.10 -6.81 -8.41
N ILE A 30 17.09 -7.13 -7.11
CA ILE A 30 15.89 -7.06 -6.26
C ILE A 30 16.12 -6.17 -5.04
N LEU A 31 15.27 -5.16 -4.90
CA LEU A 31 15.28 -4.17 -3.82
C LEU A 31 14.64 -4.70 -2.52
N SER A 32 13.62 -5.55 -2.63
CA SER A 32 12.95 -6.20 -1.49
C SER A 32 12.87 -7.69 -1.76
N HIS A 33 13.72 -8.45 -1.07
CA HIS A 33 13.90 -9.88 -1.29
C HIS A 33 13.17 -10.73 -0.25
N ASP A 34 12.72 -10.16 0.87
CA ASP A 34 12.08 -10.84 2.00
C ASP A 34 11.06 -11.93 1.60
N LEU A 35 10.08 -11.57 0.76
CA LEU A 35 9.03 -12.50 0.34
C LEU A 35 9.58 -13.62 -0.55
N LEU A 36 10.54 -13.31 -1.42
CA LEU A 36 11.16 -14.27 -2.32
C LEU A 36 12.09 -15.22 -1.56
N GLU A 37 12.88 -14.69 -0.63
CA GLU A 37 13.77 -15.47 0.22
C GLU A 37 12.97 -16.45 1.06
N GLY A 38 11.93 -15.99 1.76
CA GLY A 38 11.06 -16.87 2.53
C GLY A 38 10.34 -17.91 1.68
N ALA A 39 10.05 -17.59 0.41
CA ALA A 39 9.44 -18.54 -0.51
C ALA A 39 10.41 -19.66 -0.92
N LEU A 40 11.70 -19.35 -1.05
CA LEU A 40 12.74 -20.30 -1.47
C LEU A 40 13.33 -21.09 -0.28
N SER A 41 13.55 -20.43 0.86
CA SER A 41 14.11 -21.05 2.07
C SER A 41 13.08 -21.75 2.94
N ARG A 42 11.78 -21.49 2.69
CA ARG A 42 10.63 -21.83 3.56
C ARG A 42 10.69 -21.07 4.88
N ALA A 43 9.52 -20.63 5.35
CA ALA A 43 9.41 -19.94 6.63
C ALA A 43 8.42 -20.66 7.54
N ALA A 44 8.69 -20.65 8.84
CA ALA A 44 7.76 -21.06 9.88
C ALA A 44 7.44 -19.87 10.80
N LEU A 45 6.28 -19.90 11.44
CA LEU A 45 5.88 -18.90 12.42
C LEU A 45 6.36 -19.31 13.82
N VAL A 46 7.03 -18.40 14.52
CA VAL A 46 7.33 -18.52 15.94
C VAL A 46 6.49 -17.49 16.67
N THR A 47 5.60 -17.94 17.55
CA THR A 47 4.66 -17.06 18.29
C THR A 47 5.20 -16.61 19.64
N ASP A 48 6.23 -17.28 20.16
CA ASP A 48 6.74 -17.06 21.52
C ASP A 48 7.83 -15.97 21.57
N VAL A 49 8.15 -15.37 20.41
CA VAL A 49 9.18 -14.34 20.27
C VAL A 49 8.56 -13.14 19.54
N GLU A 50 8.58 -11.98 20.18
CA GLU A 50 8.15 -10.73 19.59
C GLU A 50 9.36 -9.84 19.29
N LEU A 51 9.47 -9.40 18.03
CA LEU A 51 10.44 -8.40 17.62
C LEU A 51 9.72 -7.06 17.50
N VAL A 52 9.99 -6.14 18.43
CA VAL A 52 9.41 -4.80 18.41
C VAL A 52 10.25 -3.88 17.54
N GLU A 53 9.59 -3.15 16.66
CA GLU A 53 10.23 -2.18 15.78
C GLU A 53 9.59 -0.81 15.88
N ASP A 54 10.40 0.22 15.68
CA ASP A 54 9.90 1.58 15.60
C ASP A 54 9.01 1.78 14.37
N TYR A 55 7.85 2.40 14.62
CA TYR A 55 6.94 2.82 13.57
C TYR A 55 7.30 4.23 13.08
N PRO A 56 7.21 4.54 11.77
CA PRO A 56 7.52 5.88 11.27
C PRO A 56 6.60 6.93 11.90
N THR A 57 7.19 7.98 12.46
CA THR A 57 6.47 9.07 13.12
C THR A 57 6.02 10.18 12.16
N ARG A 58 6.42 10.10 10.89
CA ARG A 58 6.10 11.10 9.85
C ARG A 58 5.58 10.44 8.59
N TYR A 59 4.60 11.09 7.96
CA TYR A 59 4.02 10.65 6.70
C TYR A 59 5.06 10.53 5.58
N SER A 60 6.02 11.45 5.51
CA SER A 60 7.09 11.44 4.50
C SER A 60 7.93 10.16 4.53
N VAL A 61 8.23 9.66 5.73
CA VAL A 61 9.01 8.44 5.95
C VAL A 61 8.18 7.22 5.56
N ASP A 62 6.90 7.20 5.93
CA ASP A 62 5.97 6.14 5.57
C ASP A 62 5.74 6.05 4.06
N ALA A 63 5.49 7.18 3.39
CA ALA A 63 5.35 7.26 1.94
C ALA A 63 6.63 6.77 1.23
N SER A 64 7.81 7.18 1.70
CA SER A 64 9.09 6.71 1.14
C SER A 64 9.26 5.18 1.30
N ARG A 65 8.77 4.59 2.40
CA ARG A 65 8.80 3.13 2.59
C ARG A 65 7.87 2.43 1.60
N HIS A 66 6.63 2.90 1.47
CA HIS A 66 5.65 2.34 0.55
C HIS A 66 6.12 2.42 -0.91
N HIS A 67 6.73 3.54 -1.30
CA HIS A 67 7.33 3.68 -2.64
C HIS A 67 8.43 2.64 -2.88
N ARG A 68 9.34 2.45 -1.91
CA ARG A 68 10.38 1.43 -1.98
C ARG A 68 9.81 0.01 -2.07
N TRP A 69 8.81 -0.30 -1.25
CA TRP A 69 8.16 -1.61 -1.24
C TRP A 69 7.47 -1.91 -2.57
N ALA A 70 6.66 -0.99 -3.09
CA ALA A 70 6.06 -1.14 -4.41
C ALA A 70 7.13 -1.39 -5.49
N ARG A 71 8.23 -0.63 -5.49
CA ARG A 71 9.30 -0.87 -6.46
C ARG A 71 9.91 -2.27 -6.34
N GLY A 72 10.15 -2.75 -5.13
CA GLY A 72 10.65 -4.11 -4.88
C GLY A 72 9.67 -5.19 -5.35
N ASP A 73 8.38 -5.03 -5.07
CA ASP A 73 7.33 -5.96 -5.51
C ASP A 73 7.30 -6.09 -7.03
N TRP A 74 7.41 -4.97 -7.76
CA TRP A 74 7.41 -4.97 -9.23
C TRP A 74 8.72 -5.51 -9.83
N GLN A 75 9.82 -5.59 -9.09
CA GLN A 75 11.03 -6.30 -9.53
C GLN A 75 10.86 -7.82 -9.51
N LEU A 76 9.88 -8.34 -8.77
CA LEU A 76 9.59 -9.77 -8.71
C LEU A 76 8.82 -10.30 -9.93
N LEU A 77 8.50 -9.46 -10.92
CA LEU A 77 7.78 -9.89 -12.14
C LEU A 77 8.41 -11.11 -12.81
N GLY A 78 9.75 -11.17 -12.86
CA GLY A 78 10.47 -12.33 -13.39
C GLY A 78 10.08 -13.64 -12.69
N TYR A 79 10.04 -13.63 -11.35
CA TYR A 79 9.69 -14.79 -10.52
C TYR A 79 8.19 -15.11 -10.52
N ILE A 80 7.35 -14.11 -10.82
CA ILE A 80 5.91 -14.31 -10.99
C ILE A 80 5.64 -15.06 -12.30
N PHE A 81 6.33 -14.76 -13.40
CA PHE A 81 6.06 -15.42 -14.68
C PHE A 81 6.91 -16.68 -14.89
N ASP A 82 8.18 -16.63 -14.51
CA ASP A 82 9.11 -17.76 -14.50
C ASP A 82 9.37 -18.17 -13.04
N PRO A 83 8.67 -19.20 -12.52
CA PRO A 83 8.65 -19.48 -11.09
C PRO A 83 10.01 -19.83 -10.51
N ARG A 84 10.98 -20.37 -11.27
CA ARG A 84 12.32 -20.77 -10.76
C ARG A 84 12.28 -21.43 -9.36
N GLY A 85 11.33 -22.34 -9.14
CA GLY A 85 11.10 -23.05 -7.88
C GLY A 85 10.38 -22.29 -6.76
N VAL A 86 9.87 -21.08 -7.02
CA VAL A 86 8.98 -20.33 -6.12
C VAL A 86 7.59 -21.00 -6.08
N PRO A 87 7.08 -21.37 -4.89
CA PRO A 87 5.77 -21.97 -4.74
C PRO A 87 4.63 -21.10 -5.28
N ALA A 88 3.57 -21.74 -5.77
CA ALA A 88 2.38 -21.06 -6.31
C ALA A 88 1.74 -20.10 -5.29
N LEU A 89 1.69 -20.48 -4.02
CA LEU A 89 1.14 -19.63 -2.95
C LEU A 89 1.98 -18.35 -2.76
N SER A 90 3.30 -18.45 -2.81
CA SER A 90 4.18 -17.28 -2.69
C SER A 90 4.07 -16.36 -3.90
N ARG A 91 3.95 -16.92 -5.11
CA ARG A 91 3.63 -16.14 -6.31
C ARG A 91 2.28 -15.42 -6.20
N TRP A 92 1.28 -16.07 -5.60
CA TRP A 92 -0.01 -15.41 -5.35
C TRP A 92 0.14 -14.21 -4.38
N LYS A 93 0.93 -14.35 -3.31
CA LYS A 93 1.27 -13.22 -2.43
C LYS A 93 1.94 -12.07 -3.20
N MET A 94 2.87 -12.38 -4.11
CA MET A 94 3.51 -11.38 -4.97
C MET A 94 2.50 -10.68 -5.89
N VAL A 95 1.61 -11.43 -6.53
CA VAL A 95 0.53 -10.86 -7.37
C VAL A 95 -0.41 -9.98 -6.54
N ASP A 96 -0.76 -10.38 -5.31
CA ASP A 96 -1.57 -9.55 -4.42
C ASP A 96 -0.85 -8.25 -4.03
N ASN A 97 0.47 -8.26 -3.83
CA ASN A 97 1.24 -7.03 -3.62
C ASN A 97 1.14 -6.08 -4.83
N LEU A 98 1.28 -6.61 -6.06
CA LEU A 98 1.09 -5.82 -7.27
C LEU A 98 -0.33 -5.23 -7.33
N ARG A 99 -1.35 -6.05 -7.06
CA ARG A 99 -2.76 -5.61 -6.98
C ARG A 99 -2.94 -4.46 -6.00
N ARG A 100 -2.37 -4.56 -4.79
CA ARG A 100 -2.44 -3.51 -3.76
C ARG A 100 -1.83 -2.20 -4.26
N SER A 101 -0.72 -2.26 -4.99
CA SER A 101 -0.06 -1.06 -5.54
C SER A 101 -0.88 -0.37 -6.64
N VAL A 102 -1.62 -1.12 -7.48
CA VAL A 102 -2.46 -0.53 -8.53
C VAL A 102 -3.84 -0.08 -8.04
N THR A 103 -4.30 -0.61 -6.91
CA THR A 103 -5.61 -0.29 -6.32
C THR A 103 -5.87 1.21 -6.15
N PRO A 104 -4.98 2.02 -5.55
CA PRO A 104 -5.23 3.46 -5.41
C PRO A 104 -5.34 4.19 -6.76
N ILE A 105 -4.58 3.74 -7.77
CA ILE A 105 -4.64 4.29 -9.13
C ILE A 105 -6.03 4.04 -9.72
N PHE A 106 -6.50 2.79 -9.70
CA PHE A 106 -7.81 2.45 -10.24
C PHE A 106 -8.96 3.05 -9.44
N TRP A 107 -8.80 3.24 -8.13
CA TRP A 107 -9.80 3.91 -7.31
C TRP A 107 -9.97 5.38 -7.73
N VAL A 108 -8.86 6.11 -7.93
CA VAL A 108 -8.91 7.50 -8.45
C VAL A 108 -9.52 7.55 -9.85
N LEU A 109 -9.09 6.66 -10.75
CA LEU A 109 -9.66 6.59 -12.11
C LEU A 109 -11.17 6.30 -12.08
N ALA A 110 -11.61 5.40 -11.19
CA ALA A 110 -13.03 5.07 -11.02
C ALA A 110 -13.83 6.25 -10.44
N CYS A 111 -13.26 7.04 -9.53
CA CYS A 111 -13.86 8.28 -9.04
C CYS A 111 -14.05 9.29 -10.18
N VAL A 112 -12.98 9.60 -10.92
CA VAL A 112 -13.04 10.55 -12.04
C VAL A 112 -14.02 10.07 -13.12
N ALA A 113 -14.02 8.78 -13.44
CA ALA A 113 -14.97 8.21 -14.38
C ALA A 113 -16.42 8.36 -13.88
N GLY A 114 -16.69 8.08 -12.60
CA GLY A 114 -18.01 8.26 -11.99
C GLY A 114 -18.47 9.72 -12.01
N TRP A 115 -17.58 10.67 -11.70
CA TRP A 115 -17.91 12.11 -11.74
C TRP A 115 -18.13 12.62 -13.17
N THR A 116 -17.47 12.02 -14.15
CA THR A 116 -17.57 12.45 -15.56
C THR A 116 -18.79 11.85 -16.25
N LEU A 117 -19.09 10.57 -15.99
CA LEU A 117 -20.08 9.81 -16.75
C LEU A 117 -21.48 9.78 -16.11
N LEU A 118 -21.60 10.08 -14.82
CA LEU A 118 -22.87 9.96 -14.08
C LEU A 118 -23.44 11.32 -13.69
N PRO A 119 -24.77 11.50 -13.69
CA PRO A 119 -25.42 12.66 -13.09
C PRO A 119 -25.13 12.76 -11.60
N PHE A 120 -25.24 13.97 -11.03
CA PHE A 120 -24.90 14.29 -9.64
C PHE A 120 -25.33 13.22 -8.61
N THR A 121 -26.60 12.83 -8.59
CA THR A 121 -27.12 11.86 -7.60
C THR A 121 -26.44 10.50 -7.72
N GLN A 122 -26.22 10.02 -8.94
CA GLN A 122 -25.57 8.73 -9.20
C GLN A 122 -24.06 8.81 -8.93
N ALA A 123 -23.41 9.92 -9.28
CA ALA A 123 -22.01 10.17 -8.95
C ALA A 123 -21.78 10.19 -7.43
N ALA A 124 -22.70 10.78 -6.67
CA ALA A 124 -22.64 10.79 -5.20
C ALA A 124 -22.84 9.37 -4.61
N GLN A 125 -23.79 8.59 -5.13
CA GLN A 125 -23.98 7.19 -4.73
C GLN A 125 -22.76 6.32 -5.08
N TRP A 126 -22.20 6.50 -6.27
CA TRP A 126 -20.97 5.84 -6.70
C TRP A 126 -19.81 6.15 -5.76
N GLN A 127 -19.63 7.43 -5.41
CA GLN A 127 -18.60 7.85 -4.48
C GLN A 127 -18.80 7.27 -3.07
N ALA A 128 -20.05 7.22 -2.59
CA ALA A 128 -20.38 6.61 -1.32
C ALA A 128 -20.05 5.10 -1.32
N LEU A 129 -20.35 4.39 -2.41
CA LEU A 129 -19.99 2.98 -2.58
C LEU A 129 -18.47 2.78 -2.57
N MET A 130 -17.73 3.63 -3.27
CA MET A 130 -16.26 3.59 -3.30
C MET A 130 -15.66 3.81 -1.92
N ILE A 131 -16.19 4.75 -1.13
CA ILE A 131 -15.77 4.98 0.26
C ILE A 131 -16.13 3.78 1.13
N LEU A 132 -17.35 3.26 1.02
CA LEU A 132 -17.81 2.09 1.78
C LEU A 132 -16.93 0.87 1.54
N SER A 133 -16.44 0.68 0.31
CA SER A 133 -15.53 -0.42 -0.01
C SER A 133 -14.20 -0.37 0.77
N LEU A 134 -13.75 0.81 1.20
CA LEU A 134 -12.52 0.98 1.99
C LEU A 134 -12.70 0.52 3.44
N PHE A 135 -13.94 0.47 3.94
CA PHE A 135 -14.25 -0.02 5.28
C PHE A 135 -14.19 -1.54 5.39
N MET A 136 -14.13 -2.28 4.29
CA MET A 136 -14.15 -3.75 4.30
C MET A 136 -13.10 -4.35 5.25
N ALA A 137 -11.85 -3.88 5.19
CA ALA A 137 -10.79 -4.39 6.07
C ALA A 137 -11.00 -4.01 7.55
N PRO A 138 -11.20 -2.73 7.93
CA PRO A 138 -11.56 -2.37 9.30
C PRO A 138 -12.78 -3.11 9.84
N THR A 139 -13.79 -3.39 9.00
CA THR A 139 -14.97 -4.15 9.41
C THR A 139 -14.63 -5.57 9.85
N PHE A 140 -13.68 -6.25 9.19
CA PHE A 140 -13.23 -7.58 9.63
C PHE A 140 -12.56 -7.54 11.00
N ASP A 141 -11.73 -6.52 11.27
CA ASP A 141 -11.06 -6.37 12.57
C ASP A 141 -12.07 -6.10 13.68
N ILE A 142 -13.05 -5.21 13.43
CA ILE A 142 -14.14 -4.91 14.36
C ILE A 142 -14.97 -6.18 14.62
N VAL A 143 -15.37 -6.91 13.56
CA VAL A 143 -16.16 -8.16 13.69
C VAL A 143 -15.40 -9.22 14.49
N ASN A 144 -14.10 -9.39 14.23
CA ASN A 144 -13.23 -10.28 15.00
C ASN A 144 -13.08 -9.85 16.47
N GLY A 145 -13.29 -8.56 16.77
CA GLY A 145 -13.27 -7.98 18.11
C GLY A 145 -14.62 -7.99 18.83
N ILE A 146 -15.75 -8.35 18.18
CA ILE A 146 -17.07 -8.36 18.82
C ILE A 146 -17.15 -9.42 19.92
N LEU A 147 -16.59 -10.61 19.67
CA LEU A 147 -16.56 -11.70 20.64
C LEU A 147 -15.33 -11.57 21.57
N PRO A 148 -15.51 -11.60 22.90
CA PRO A 148 -14.39 -11.59 23.83
C PRO A 148 -13.50 -12.81 23.59
N LYS A 149 -12.21 -12.59 23.36
CA LYS A 149 -11.24 -13.67 23.11
C LYS A 149 -10.70 -14.32 24.38
N SER A 150 -10.96 -13.72 25.55
CA SER A 150 -10.56 -14.27 26.86
C SER A 150 -11.62 -13.96 27.93
N GLY A 151 -11.79 -14.89 28.87
CA GLY A 151 -12.79 -14.80 29.95
C GLY A 151 -12.51 -13.75 31.02
N ASP A 152 -11.29 -13.18 31.05
CA ASP A 152 -10.85 -12.17 32.03
C ASP A 152 -11.16 -10.71 31.63
N GLN A 153 -11.80 -10.49 30.47
CA GLN A 153 -12.08 -9.13 29.99
C GLN A 153 -13.36 -8.57 30.61
N THR A 154 -13.25 -7.43 31.28
CA THR A 154 -14.43 -6.70 31.78
C THR A 154 -15.28 -6.19 30.60
N PRO A 155 -16.63 -6.25 30.66
CA PRO A 155 -17.49 -5.77 29.58
C PRO A 155 -17.27 -4.29 29.21
N ARG A 156 -16.91 -3.46 30.21
CA ARG A 156 -16.56 -2.05 30.01
C ARG A 156 -15.24 -1.88 29.24
N GLY A 157 -14.23 -2.69 29.56
CA GLY A 157 -12.95 -2.70 28.84
C GLY A 157 -13.10 -3.21 27.40
N HIS A 158 -13.95 -4.21 27.19
CA HIS A 158 -14.28 -4.72 25.86
C HIS A 158 -14.99 -3.67 24.99
N PHE A 159 -16.01 -2.99 25.54
CA PHE A 159 -16.75 -1.97 24.79
C PHE A 159 -15.91 -0.72 24.51
N SER A 160 -15.05 -0.30 25.45
CA SER A 160 -14.15 0.84 25.22
C SER A 160 -13.07 0.51 24.19
N ALA A 161 -12.57 -0.72 24.16
CA ALA A 161 -11.66 -1.20 23.11
C ALA A 161 -12.36 -1.20 21.74
N LEU A 162 -13.57 -1.75 21.65
CA LEU A 162 -14.34 -1.78 20.39
C LEU A 162 -14.65 -0.36 19.86
N ALA A 163 -15.03 0.56 20.74
CA ALA A 163 -15.27 1.96 20.38
C ALA A 163 -14.00 2.64 19.86
N ARG A 164 -12.87 2.43 20.56
CA ARG A 164 -11.56 2.95 20.17
C ARG A 164 -11.15 2.41 18.80
N ASP A 165 -11.27 1.10 18.58
CA ASP A 165 -10.92 0.44 17.31
C ASP A 165 -11.80 0.96 16.17
N THR A 166 -13.08 1.23 16.43
CA THR A 166 -14.00 1.84 15.46
C THR A 166 -13.58 3.28 15.09
N VAL A 167 -13.20 4.09 16.08
CA VAL A 167 -12.70 5.46 15.85
C VAL A 167 -11.40 5.42 15.04
N PHE A 168 -10.45 4.57 15.40
CA PHE A 168 -9.20 4.42 14.65
C PHE A 168 -9.44 3.92 13.22
N GLY A 169 -10.28 2.90 13.03
CA GLY A 169 -10.63 2.39 11.71
C GLY A 169 -11.27 3.48 10.83
N THR A 170 -12.18 4.27 11.39
CA THR A 170 -12.82 5.39 10.68
C THR A 170 -11.82 6.48 10.32
N ALA A 171 -10.95 6.87 11.25
CA ALA A 171 -9.90 7.85 11.01
C ALA A 171 -8.92 7.39 9.91
N LEU A 172 -8.57 6.11 9.89
CA LEU A 172 -7.70 5.53 8.88
C LEU A 172 -8.35 5.57 7.49
N VAL A 173 -9.64 5.25 7.38
CA VAL A 173 -10.37 5.34 6.11
C VAL A 173 -10.47 6.79 5.64
N ALA A 174 -10.82 7.72 6.54
CA ALA A 174 -10.87 9.14 6.22
C ALA A 174 -9.51 9.64 5.69
N LEU A 175 -8.41 9.32 6.40
CA LEU A 175 -7.07 9.68 5.98
C LEU A 175 -6.70 9.06 4.63
N LYS A 176 -7.11 7.81 4.38
CA LYS A 176 -6.88 7.13 3.11
C LYS A 176 -7.62 7.80 1.95
N VAL A 177 -8.85 8.28 2.17
CA VAL A 177 -9.61 9.04 1.16
C VAL A 177 -8.94 10.38 0.86
N LEU A 178 -8.51 11.11 1.89
CA LEU A 178 -7.82 12.40 1.75
C LEU A 178 -6.49 12.24 0.98
N LEU A 179 -5.70 11.23 1.33
CA LEU A 179 -4.39 10.98 0.73
C LEU A 179 -4.43 10.14 -0.56
N MET A 180 -5.62 9.75 -1.03
CA MET A 180 -5.75 8.77 -2.12
C MET A 180 -5.06 9.25 -3.41
N ALA A 181 -5.19 10.53 -3.75
CA ALA A 181 -4.52 11.10 -4.92
C ALA A 181 -2.99 11.01 -4.80
N HIS A 182 -2.43 11.34 -3.64
CA HIS A 182 -0.99 11.19 -3.42
C HIS A 182 -0.54 9.73 -3.48
N LEU A 183 -1.30 8.82 -2.86
CA LEU A 183 -1.04 7.38 -2.93
C LEU A 183 -1.05 6.86 -4.37
N ALA A 184 -2.04 7.27 -5.18
CA ALA A 184 -2.15 6.90 -6.58
C ALA A 184 -0.95 7.40 -7.39
N TRP A 185 -0.57 8.67 -7.24
CA TRP A 185 0.60 9.23 -7.90
C TRP A 185 1.90 8.52 -7.52
N MET A 186 2.13 8.36 -6.21
CA MET A 186 3.32 7.70 -5.66
C MET A 186 3.44 6.26 -6.16
N MET A 187 2.33 5.50 -6.16
CA MET A 187 2.32 4.14 -6.70
C MET A 187 2.57 4.15 -8.22
N GLY A 188 1.99 5.10 -8.95
CA GLY A 188 2.24 5.28 -10.38
C GLY A 188 3.72 5.53 -10.69
N ASP A 189 4.38 6.46 -10.00
CA ASP A 189 5.82 6.71 -10.16
C ASP A 189 6.65 5.47 -9.83
N ALA A 190 6.34 4.76 -8.74
CA ALA A 190 7.03 3.53 -8.38
C ALA A 190 6.94 2.49 -9.51
N ILE A 191 5.74 2.25 -10.03
CA ILE A 191 5.46 1.28 -11.10
C ILE A 191 6.20 1.67 -12.38
N ILE A 192 5.98 2.88 -12.89
CA ILE A 192 6.56 3.36 -14.15
C ILE A 192 8.08 3.32 -14.08
N ARG A 193 8.67 3.81 -12.99
CA ARG A 193 10.12 3.83 -12.77
C ARG A 193 10.69 2.42 -12.73
N THR A 194 10.03 1.49 -12.05
CA THR A 194 10.50 0.10 -11.98
C THR A 194 10.39 -0.61 -13.33
N ILE A 195 9.26 -0.49 -14.03
CA ILE A 195 9.09 -1.07 -15.38
C ILE A 195 10.16 -0.53 -16.33
N TYR A 196 10.37 0.79 -16.35
CA TYR A 196 11.42 1.39 -17.17
C TYR A 196 12.81 0.85 -16.83
N ARG A 197 13.15 0.72 -15.53
CA ARG A 197 14.45 0.22 -15.11
C ARG A 197 14.63 -1.27 -15.39
N LEU A 198 13.58 -2.09 -15.32
CA LEU A 198 13.68 -3.52 -15.61
C LEU A 198 13.81 -3.81 -17.10
N PHE A 199 12.99 -3.16 -17.93
CA PHE A 199 12.87 -3.52 -19.34
C PHE A 199 13.68 -2.63 -20.28
N VAL A 200 13.96 -1.38 -19.90
CA VAL A 200 14.62 -0.40 -20.76
C VAL A 200 16.03 -0.07 -20.28
N SER A 201 16.18 0.58 -19.12
CA SER A 201 17.50 1.11 -18.73
C SER A 201 18.43 0.07 -18.11
N ARG A 202 17.89 -0.93 -17.40
CA ARG A 202 18.64 -1.94 -16.62
C ARG A 202 19.68 -1.33 -15.66
N GLN A 203 19.42 -0.10 -15.21
CA GLN A 203 20.30 0.68 -14.34
C GLN A 203 19.56 1.10 -13.06
N ASN A 204 20.31 1.30 -11.98
CA ASN A 204 19.81 1.81 -10.70
C ASN A 204 18.65 0.99 -10.10
N LEU A 205 18.68 -0.34 -10.25
CA LEU A 205 17.65 -1.25 -9.73
C LEU A 205 17.57 -1.21 -8.19
N LEU A 206 18.70 -0.94 -7.53
CA LEU A 206 18.79 -0.88 -6.07
C LEU A 206 18.75 0.53 -5.50
N GLU A 207 18.35 1.55 -6.27
CA GLU A 207 18.34 2.91 -5.75
C GLU A 207 17.15 3.11 -4.78
N TRP A 208 17.42 3.39 -3.51
CA TRP A 208 16.40 3.76 -2.53
C TRP A 208 16.94 4.79 -1.53
N ARG A 209 16.02 5.52 -0.90
CA ARG A 209 16.34 6.44 0.19
C ARG A 209 16.16 5.75 1.53
N THR A 210 17.15 5.89 2.41
CA THR A 210 17.05 5.36 3.77
C THR A 210 15.97 6.08 4.58
N ALA A 211 15.41 5.40 5.59
CA ALA A 211 14.47 6.03 6.51
C ALA A 211 15.09 7.28 7.18
N SER A 212 16.40 7.22 7.50
CA SER A 212 17.16 8.36 8.04
C SER A 212 17.35 9.51 7.04
N GLN A 213 17.47 9.23 5.74
CA GLN A 213 17.51 10.25 4.69
C GLN A 213 16.12 10.87 4.47
N ALA A 214 15.06 10.07 4.51
CA ALA A 214 13.68 10.57 4.40
C ALA A 214 13.28 11.44 5.61
N ALA A 215 13.76 11.08 6.81
CA ALA A 215 13.51 11.85 8.03
C ALA A 215 14.20 13.23 8.06
N LYS A 216 15.25 13.44 7.26
CA LYS A 216 15.96 14.72 7.12
C LYS A 216 15.27 15.74 6.20
N GLY A 217 14.14 15.37 5.57
CA GLY A 217 13.33 16.30 4.78
C GLY A 217 12.76 17.45 5.61
N GLY A 218 12.48 18.58 4.94
CA GLY A 218 11.80 19.73 5.54
C GLY A 218 10.45 19.33 6.15
N ASN A 219 10.07 19.99 7.24
CA ASN A 219 8.80 19.77 7.94
C ASN A 219 7.87 20.98 7.80
N ASP A 220 8.10 21.81 6.80
CA ASP A 220 7.29 22.97 6.44
C ASP A 220 6.27 22.60 5.38
N LEU A 221 5.23 23.43 5.24
CA LEU A 221 4.15 23.22 4.27
C LEU A 221 4.69 23.11 2.84
N GLY A 222 5.70 23.92 2.49
CA GLY A 222 6.33 23.89 1.17
C GLY A 222 6.94 22.53 0.82
N ALA A 223 7.60 21.89 1.78
CA ALA A 223 8.15 20.54 1.60
C ALA A 223 7.05 19.48 1.40
N TYR A 224 5.91 19.58 2.10
CA TYR A 224 4.79 18.66 1.90
C TYR A 224 4.11 18.85 0.54
N TYR A 225 3.86 20.09 0.11
CA TYR A 225 3.36 20.38 -1.23
C TYR A 225 4.33 19.92 -2.32
N GLY A 226 5.64 20.11 -2.11
CA GLY A 226 6.67 19.65 -3.03
C GLY A 226 6.76 18.13 -3.12
N MET A 227 6.52 17.41 -2.01
CA MET A 227 6.43 15.95 -2.01
C MET A 227 5.13 15.45 -2.67
N MET A 228 4.02 16.13 -2.39
CA MET A 228 2.67 15.73 -2.78
C MET A 228 2.18 16.43 -4.05
N TYR A 229 3.05 17.07 -4.82
CA TYR A 229 2.68 17.83 -6.02
C TYR A 229 1.85 17.03 -7.03
N GLY A 230 2.09 15.72 -7.11
CA GLY A 230 1.31 14.81 -7.94
C GLY A 230 -0.15 14.68 -7.53
N ALA A 231 -0.46 14.83 -6.24
CA ALA A 231 -1.82 14.88 -5.74
C ALA A 231 -2.55 16.13 -6.23
N VAL A 232 -1.86 17.28 -6.23
CA VAL A 232 -2.38 18.55 -6.77
C VAL A 232 -2.70 18.39 -8.26
N ILE A 233 -1.80 17.79 -9.04
CA ILE A 233 -2.03 17.52 -10.47
C ILE A 233 -3.27 16.63 -10.65
N ILE A 234 -3.38 15.54 -9.88
CA ILE A 234 -4.54 14.64 -9.92
C ILE A 234 -5.83 15.37 -9.51
N GLY A 235 -5.79 16.23 -8.49
CA GLY A 235 -6.92 17.04 -8.03
C GLY A 235 -7.42 18.00 -9.10
N VAL A 236 -6.50 18.75 -9.72
CA VAL A 236 -6.83 19.70 -10.79
C VAL A 236 -7.35 18.97 -12.03
N VAL A 237 -6.66 17.93 -12.51
CA VAL A 237 -7.08 17.17 -13.70
C VAL A 237 -8.39 16.42 -13.44
N GLY A 238 -8.54 15.83 -12.24
CA GLY A 238 -9.73 15.09 -11.83
C GLY A 238 -10.98 15.97 -11.71
N LEU A 239 -10.82 17.26 -11.42
CA LEU A 239 -11.89 18.25 -11.49
C LEU A 239 -12.13 18.77 -12.92
N ALA A 240 -11.05 19.06 -13.66
CA ALA A 240 -11.15 19.62 -15.00
C ALA A 240 -11.89 18.69 -15.97
N ILE A 241 -11.67 17.37 -15.90
CA ILE A 241 -12.29 16.41 -16.81
C ILE A 241 -13.84 16.44 -16.73
N PRO A 242 -14.49 16.26 -15.56
CA PRO A 242 -15.95 16.40 -15.43
C PRO A 242 -16.49 17.78 -15.83
N VAL A 243 -15.77 18.86 -15.50
CA VAL A 243 -16.18 20.23 -15.82
C VAL A 243 -16.19 20.47 -17.33
N LEU A 244 -15.13 20.04 -18.03
CA LEU A 244 -15.04 20.15 -19.49
C LEU A 244 -16.06 19.26 -20.21
N ALA A 245 -16.52 18.19 -19.55
CA ALA A 245 -17.58 17.32 -20.05
C ALA A 245 -19.00 17.83 -19.75
N ASP A 246 -19.15 19.01 -19.14
CA ASP A 246 -20.44 19.58 -18.68
C ASP A 246 -21.24 18.62 -17.77
N SER A 247 -20.52 17.81 -16.98
CA SER A 247 -21.13 16.83 -16.08
C SER A 247 -21.56 17.47 -14.77
N THR A 248 -22.80 17.22 -14.35
CA THR A 248 -23.29 17.58 -13.01
C THR A 248 -22.56 16.82 -11.88
N GLY A 249 -21.88 15.71 -12.19
CA GLY A 249 -20.98 15.03 -11.25
C GLY A 249 -19.75 15.84 -10.87
N ALA A 250 -19.44 16.94 -11.59
CA ALA A 250 -18.35 17.85 -11.27
C ALA A 250 -18.47 18.48 -9.87
N PHE A 251 -19.68 18.62 -9.30
CA PHE A 251 -19.85 19.06 -7.91
C PHE A 251 -19.27 18.08 -6.89
N VAL A 252 -19.37 16.77 -7.17
CA VAL A 252 -18.75 15.74 -6.34
C VAL A 252 -17.24 15.84 -6.51
N ALA A 253 -16.74 15.92 -7.74
CA ALA A 253 -15.31 16.09 -8.02
C ALA A 253 -14.71 17.30 -7.29
N PHE A 254 -15.42 18.43 -7.27
CA PHE A 254 -15.00 19.66 -6.60
C PHE A 254 -14.76 19.44 -5.11
N PHE A 255 -15.65 18.73 -4.42
CA PHE A 255 -15.48 18.43 -2.99
C PHE A 255 -14.19 17.64 -2.72
N PHE A 256 -13.86 16.63 -3.53
CA PHE A 256 -12.63 15.84 -3.36
C PHE A 256 -11.38 16.61 -3.80
N ALA A 257 -11.48 17.43 -4.84
CA ALA A 257 -10.37 18.26 -5.32
C ALA A 257 -9.89 19.23 -4.23
N ILE A 258 -10.78 19.77 -3.38
CA ILE A 258 -10.39 20.61 -2.23
C ILE A 258 -9.45 19.87 -1.27
N PHE A 259 -9.61 18.56 -1.11
CA PHE A 259 -8.77 17.78 -0.19
C PHE A 259 -7.49 17.24 -0.85
N TRP A 260 -7.49 17.09 -2.17
CA TRP A 260 -6.34 16.57 -2.92
C TRP A 260 -5.31 17.63 -3.30
N ILE A 261 -5.74 18.90 -3.32
CA ILE A 261 -4.91 20.08 -3.55
C ILE A 261 -4.42 20.61 -2.20
#